data_AF-A0A3M8R376-F1
#
_entry.id   AF-A0A3M8R376-F1
#
_cell.length_a   1.000
_cell.length_b   1.000
_cell.length_c   1.000
_cell.angle_alpha   90.00
_cell.angle_beta   90.00
_cell.angle_gamma   90.00
#
_symmetry.space_group_name_H-M   'P 1'
#
loop_
_entity.id
_entity.type
_entity.pdbx_description
1 polymer ?
#
loop_
_entity_poly.entity_id
_entity_poly.type
_entity_poly.pdbx_seq_one_letter_code
_entity_poly.pdbx_strand_id
1 'polypeptide(L)'
;MQSNTESVAPIVAEIGRTLGYSPEAIPTQIDEKKTAEVLGVKVSTLTNWRTTGRYALPYIKVGRLVRYRVADVAAWIAKRRTGAED
;
A
#
# COMPACT_ATOMS: atom_id res chain seq x y z
N MET A 1 -6.14 -23.75 -2.48
CA MET A 1 -6.18 -22.43 -3.14
C MET A 1 -5.90 -21.34 -2.09
N GLN A 2 -4.69 -21.29 -1.53
CA GLN A 2 -4.35 -20.34 -0.46
C GLN A 2 -2.84 -20.14 -0.48
N SER A 3 -2.33 -19.17 -1.24
CA SER A 3 -0.88 -18.95 -1.32
C SER A 3 -0.47 -17.47 -1.48
N ASN A 4 -1.40 -16.52 -1.30
CA ASN A 4 -1.08 -15.09 -1.46
C ASN A 4 -1.12 -14.27 -0.15
N THR A 5 -1.46 -14.89 0.98
CA THR A 5 -1.57 -14.20 2.27
C THR A 5 -0.29 -14.31 3.14
N GLU A 6 0.55 -15.31 2.90
CA GLU A 6 1.78 -15.50 3.68
C GLU A 6 2.82 -14.40 3.44
N SER A 7 2.82 -13.81 2.23
CA SER A 7 3.79 -12.76 1.87
C SER A 7 3.37 -11.33 2.23
N VAL A 8 2.12 -11.09 2.65
CA VAL A 8 1.65 -9.72 2.94
C VAL A 8 1.87 -9.30 4.39
N ALA A 9 1.79 -10.22 5.34
CA ALA A 9 2.00 -9.94 6.77
C ALA A 9 3.34 -9.25 7.08
N PRO A 10 4.51 -9.70 6.56
CA PRO A 10 5.77 -9.02 6.80
C PRO A 10 5.80 -7.61 6.19
N ILE A 11 5.15 -7.42 5.04
CA ILE A 11 5.08 -6.12 4.36
C ILE A 11 4.19 -5.16 5.17
N VAL A 12 3.06 -5.62 5.72
CA VAL A 12 2.22 -4.80 6.61
C VAL A 12 3.01 -4.35 7.85
N ALA A 13 3.80 -5.25 8.45
CA ALA A 13 4.65 -4.91 9.58
C ALA A 13 5.73 -3.89 9.21
N GLU A 14 6.34 -4.02 8.01
CA GLU A 14 7.30 -3.06 7.47
C GLU A 14 6.65 -1.68 7.25
N ILE A 15 5.46 -1.64 6.64
CA ILE A 15 4.67 -0.41 6.48
C ILE A 15 4.42 0.26 7.84
N GLY A 16 4.04 -0.53 8.85
CA GLY A 16 3.85 -0.05 10.22
C GLY A 16 5.12 0.61 10.74
N ARG A 17 6.28 -0.05 10.62
CA ARG A 17 7.58 0.48 11.05
C ARG A 17 7.97 1.77 10.32
N THR A 18 7.75 1.84 9.00
CA THR A 18 8.03 3.05 8.20
C THR A 18 7.21 4.24 8.68
N LEU A 19 5.94 4.00 9.03
CA LEU A 19 5.02 5.04 9.49
C LEU A 19 5.12 5.33 11.01
N GLY A 20 6.01 4.63 11.72
CA GLY A 20 6.16 4.74 13.17
C GLY A 20 5.01 4.13 13.99
N TYR A 21 4.21 3.23 13.40
CA TYR A 21 3.16 2.49 14.10
C TYR A 21 3.70 1.21 14.73
N SER A 22 3.28 0.93 15.96
CA SER A 22 3.44 -0.39 16.58
C SER A 22 2.63 -1.44 15.81
N PRO A 23 3.09 -2.71 15.73
CA PRO A 23 2.43 -3.76 14.95
C PRO A 23 0.98 -4.05 15.39
N GLU A 24 0.65 -3.80 16.66
CA GLU A 24 -0.69 -3.95 17.23
C GLU A 24 -1.64 -2.76 16.98
N ALA A 25 -1.11 -1.61 16.52
CA ALA A 25 -1.85 -0.37 16.35
C ALA A 25 -1.87 0.13 14.89
N ILE A 26 -1.54 -0.74 13.93
CA ILE A 26 -1.53 -0.37 12.51
C ILE A 26 -2.98 -0.08 12.07
N PRO A 27 -3.27 1.14 11.58
CA PRO A 27 -4.61 1.46 11.12
C PRO A 27 -4.96 0.62 9.89
N THR A 28 -6.20 0.15 9.79
CA THR A 28 -6.67 -0.61 8.62
C THR A 28 -6.53 0.17 7.31
N GLN A 29 -6.66 1.50 7.39
CA GLN A 29 -6.58 2.42 6.27
C GLN A 29 -5.60 3.55 6.57
N ILE A 30 -4.78 3.88 5.58
CA ILE A 30 -3.87 5.01 5.60
C ILE A 30 -4.26 6.03 4.54
N ASP A 31 -3.93 7.28 4.78
CA ASP A 31 -4.11 8.37 3.82
C ASP A 31 -3.09 8.30 2.69
N GLU A 32 -3.33 9.09 1.63
CA GLU A 32 -2.45 9.13 0.46
C GLU A 32 -1.04 9.64 0.77
N LYS A 33 -0.84 10.45 1.82
CA LYS A 33 0.49 10.92 2.22
C LYS A 33 1.31 9.78 2.80
N LYS A 34 0.74 9.04 3.76
CA LYS A 34 1.36 7.84 4.32
C LYS A 34 1.61 6.78 3.26
N THR A 35 0.66 6.59 2.35
CA THR A 35 0.83 5.64 1.24
C THR A 35 1.99 6.04 0.33
N ALA A 36 2.15 7.34 0.06
CA ALA A 36 3.24 7.86 -0.74
C ALA A 36 4.59 7.68 -0.05
N GLU A 37 4.67 7.92 1.26
CA GLU A 37 5.86 7.69 2.09
C GLU A 37 6.27 6.23 2.09
N VAL A 38 5.32 5.32 2.32
CA VAL A 38 5.52 3.87 2.26
C VAL A 38 6.07 3.41 0.91
N LEU A 39 5.52 3.95 -0.18
CA LEU A 39 5.93 3.58 -1.54
C LEU A 39 7.18 4.35 -2.01
N GLY A 40 7.68 5.32 -1.23
CA GLY A 40 8.79 6.19 -1.62
C GLY A 40 8.50 7.09 -2.83
N VAL A 41 7.22 7.41 -3.09
CA VAL A 41 6.79 8.25 -4.22
C VAL A 41 6.18 9.56 -3.73
N LYS A 42 5.97 10.51 -4.64
CA LYS A 42 5.21 11.73 -4.31
C LYS A 42 3.71 11.45 -4.32
N VAL A 43 2.95 12.15 -3.48
CA VAL A 43 1.48 12.10 -3.47
C VAL A 43 0.91 12.44 -4.85
N SER A 44 1.50 13.42 -5.55
CA SER A 44 1.11 13.77 -6.93
C SER A 44 1.26 12.61 -7.90
N THR A 45 2.25 11.72 -7.68
CA THR A 45 2.43 10.50 -8.47
C THR A 45 1.26 9.53 -8.23
N LEU A 46 0.81 9.37 -6.98
CA LEU A 46 -0.39 8.58 -6.67
C LEU A 46 -1.66 9.17 -7.29
N THR A 47 -1.79 10.51 -7.30
CA THR A 47 -2.88 11.18 -8.03
C THR A 47 -2.82 10.85 -9.51
N ASN A 48 -1.64 10.94 -10.12
CA ASN A 48 -1.46 10.58 -11.53
C ASN A 48 -1.80 9.10 -11.79
N TRP A 49 -1.44 8.18 -10.90
CA TRP A 49 -1.80 6.76 -11.04
C TRP A 49 -3.32 6.54 -10.99
N ARG A 50 -4.02 7.26 -10.10
CA ARG A 50 -5.48 7.22 -10.01
C ARG A 50 -6.16 7.76 -11.27
N THR A 51 -5.65 8.86 -11.85
CA THR A 51 -6.25 9.52 -13.02
C THR A 51 -5.90 8.83 -14.33
N THR A 52 -4.66 8.36 -14.48
CA THR A 52 -4.20 7.66 -15.69
C THR A 52 -4.62 6.20 -15.73
N GLY A 53 -5.00 5.62 -14.58
CA GLY A 53 -5.35 4.20 -14.47
C GLY A 53 -4.18 3.24 -14.70
N ARG A 54 -2.95 3.74 -14.85
CA ARG A 54 -1.77 2.94 -15.22
C ARG A 54 -1.37 1.92 -14.14
N TYR A 55 -1.65 2.23 -12.88
CA TYR A 55 -1.37 1.34 -11.75
C TYR A 55 -2.66 1.06 -11.00
N ALA A 56 -3.12 -0.19 -11.04
CA ALA A 56 -4.29 -0.66 -10.30
C ALA A 56 -3.96 -0.81 -8.80
N LEU A 57 -3.77 0.31 -8.09
CA LEU A 57 -3.71 0.35 -6.63
C LEU A 57 -5.14 0.56 -6.10
N PRO A 58 -5.71 -0.38 -5.33
CA PRO A 58 -7.05 -0.24 -4.78
C PRO A 58 -7.10 0.96 -3.84
N TYR A 59 -8.06 1.86 -4.05
CA TYR A 59 -8.27 3.02 -3.21
C TYR A 59 -9.74 3.15 -2.83
N ILE A 60 -9.98 3.71 -1.65
CA ILE A 60 -11.30 3.98 -1.12
C ILE A 60 -11.47 5.49 -1.10
N LYS A 61 -12.41 5.97 -1.91
CA LYS A 61 -12.76 7.39 -1.98
C LYS A 61 -13.94 7.65 -1.04
N VAL A 62 -13.72 8.51 -0.05
CA VAL A 62 -14.74 8.98 0.90
C VAL A 62 -14.88 10.50 0.72
N GLY A 63 -15.78 10.90 -0.19
CA GLY A 63 -15.94 12.30 -0.58
C GLY A 63 -14.65 12.86 -1.21
N ARG A 64 -14.08 13.90 -0.57
CA ARG A 64 -12.79 14.50 -0.97
C ARG A 64 -11.56 13.73 -0.47
N LEU A 65 -11.75 12.81 0.48
CA LEU A 65 -10.65 12.05 1.08
C LEU A 65 -10.42 10.77 0.29
N VAL A 66 -9.16 10.42 0.08
CA VAL A 66 -8.78 9.13 -0.48
C VAL A 66 -7.93 8.39 0.54
N ARG A 67 -8.30 7.13 0.77
CA ARG A 67 -7.63 6.22 1.69
C ARG A 67 -7.25 4.94 0.98
N TYR A 68 -6.19 4.32 1.45
CA TYR A 68 -5.68 3.05 0.96
C TYR A 68 -5.69 2.08 2.13
N ARG A 69 -6.13 0.84 1.90
CA ARG A 69 -6.01 -0.19 2.93
C ARG A 69 -4.56 -0.65 2.99
N VAL A 70 -4.03 -0.79 4.20
CA VAL A 70 -2.64 -1.25 4.39
C VAL A 70 -2.44 -2.65 3.79
N ALA A 71 -3.44 -3.53 3.94
CA ALA A 71 -3.43 -4.86 3.33
C ALA A 71 -3.39 -4.82 1.79
N ASP A 72 -4.14 -3.91 1.16
CA ASP A 72 -4.14 -3.76 -0.31
C ASP A 72 -2.82 -3.19 -0.82
N VAL A 73 -2.24 -2.20 -0.12
CA VAL A 73 -0.91 -1.66 -0.43
C VAL A 73 0.15 -2.75 -0.30
N ALA A 74 0.12 -3.53 0.78
CA ALA A 74 1.03 -4.65 0.98
C ALA A 74 0.89 -5.71 -0.11
N ALA A 75 -0.33 -6.10 -0.49
CA ALA A 75 -0.60 -7.03 -1.58
C ALA A 75 -0.12 -6.48 -2.94
N TRP A 76 -0.26 -5.18 -3.17
CA TRP A 76 0.20 -4.51 -4.37
C TRP A 76 1.73 -4.49 -4.48
N ILE A 77 2.43 -4.27 -3.36
CA ILE A 77 3.89 -4.36 -3.26
C ILE A 77 4.34 -5.80 -3.49
N ALA A 78 3.72 -6.77 -2.82
CA ALA A 78 4.01 -8.19 -2.99
C ALA A 78 3.87 -8.63 -4.45
N LYS A 79 2.81 -8.19 -5.14
CA LYS A 79 2.55 -8.49 -6.55
C LYS A 79 3.60 -7.89 -7.50
N ARG A 80 4.22 -6.76 -7.14
CA ARG A 80 5.25 -6.08 -7.94
C ARG A 80 6.67 -6.50 -7.61
N ARG A 81 6.88 -7.25 -6.54
CA ARG A 81 8.15 -7.92 -6.25
C ARG A 81 8.32 -9.10 -7.23
N THR A 82 8.36 -8.79 -8.51
CA THR A 82 8.72 -9.70 -9.60
C THR A 82 10.12 -9.28 -10.04
N GLY A 83 11.07 -9.69 -9.22
CA GLY A 83 12.51 -9.39 -9.35
C GLY A 83 13.34 -10.26 -8.42
N ALA A 84 12.75 -11.38 -7.97
CA ALA A 84 13.48 -12.53 -7.46
C ALA A 84 13.27 -13.63 -8.50
N GLU A 85 13.84 -13.41 -9.68
CA GLU A 85 14.01 -14.43 -10.71
C GLU A 85 15.52 -14.54 -10.97
N ASP A 86 15.95 -15.80 -10.98
CA ASP A 86 17.26 -16.48 -11.03
C ASP A 86 18.36 -15.84 -11.88
#